data_AF-A0A524BIY2-F1
#
_entry.id   AF-A0A524BIY2-F1
#
_cell.length_a   1.000
_cell.length_b   1.000
_cell.length_c   1.000
_cell.angle_alpha   90.00
_cell.angle_beta   90.00
_cell.angle_gamma   90.00
#
_symmetry.space_group_name_H-M   'P 1'
#
loop_
_entity.id
_entity.type
_entity.pdbx_description
1 polymer ?
#
loop_
_entity_poly.entity_id
_entity_poly.type
_entity_poly.pdbx_seq_one_letter_code
_entity_poly.pdbx_strand_id
1 'polypeptide(L)'
;MIVGIATGLVLVGCGSSGGSGGSASTAASVESASASGAVAVEGDQPCRSGPPLTAGEGLAAGRFDKDDGVFGTVYNETGSTLWVKAWGGNEKWCRLDAGRGGAFGAGEHVNLLVSTGTRDTPGIRIYAWDPYWAGLPQVKTMYWTSSNSICGNGESWLDTGGLEENEENWLNGTEQGSVIVKRHPDSKSIAREWIGTSKADDWARIDLYVRSIGRCG
;
A
#
# COMPACT_ATOMS: atom_id res chain seq x y z
N MET A 1 45.26 -34.88 18.40
CA MET A 1 46.27 -33.82 18.64
C MET A 1 45.74 -32.56 17.97
N ILE A 2 45.49 -31.41 18.59
CA ILE A 2 45.74 -30.87 19.94
C ILE A 2 44.49 -30.03 20.32
N VAL A 3 44.19 -30.02 21.62
CA VAL A 3 43.13 -29.29 22.33
C VAL A 3 43.48 -27.80 22.44
N GLY A 4 42.48 -26.91 22.42
CA GLY A 4 42.63 -25.51 22.84
C GLY A 4 41.42 -25.03 23.62
N ILE A 5 41.48 -25.13 24.95
CA ILE A 5 40.58 -24.50 25.92
C ILE A 5 41.21 -23.16 26.33
N ALA A 6 40.41 -22.10 26.41
CA ALA A 6 40.75 -20.94 27.24
C ALA A 6 39.50 -20.35 27.89
N THR A 7 39.36 -20.67 29.17
CA THR A 7 38.43 -20.12 30.16
C THR A 7 38.95 -18.76 30.63
N GLY A 8 38.07 -17.77 30.80
CA GLY A 8 38.40 -16.49 31.42
C GLY A 8 37.27 -16.00 32.30
N LEU A 9 37.27 -16.46 33.55
CA LEU A 9 36.38 -16.04 34.64
C LEU A 9 37.11 -14.94 35.43
N VAL A 10 36.48 -13.78 35.66
CA VAL A 10 36.93 -12.83 36.70
C VAL A 10 35.73 -12.41 37.55
N LEU A 11 35.74 -12.88 38.80
CA LEU A 11 34.94 -12.41 39.92
C LEU A 11 35.85 -11.52 40.77
N VAL A 12 35.44 -10.28 41.04
CA VAL A 12 35.92 -9.52 42.19
C VAL A 12 34.72 -8.83 42.83
N GLY A 13 34.49 -9.14 44.10
CA GLY A 13 33.54 -8.46 44.98
C GLY A 13 34.26 -7.78 46.14
N CYS A 14 33.71 -6.67 46.60
CA CYS A 14 33.80 -6.04 47.92
C CYS A 14 33.06 -4.70 47.77
N GLY A 15 32.21 -4.18 48.64
CA GLY A 15 31.83 -4.42 50.04
C GLY A 15 31.02 -3.17 50.44
N SER A 16 30.01 -3.31 51.29
CA SER A 16 29.09 -2.22 51.69
C SER A 16 29.53 -1.53 53.00
N SER A 17 29.29 -0.21 53.06
CA SER A 17 29.15 0.73 54.22
C SER A 17 29.99 2.00 53.99
N GLY A 18 29.54 3.25 54.15
CA GLY A 18 28.25 3.88 54.46
C GLY A 18 28.48 5.41 54.59
N GLY A 19 27.45 6.23 54.34
CA GLY A 19 27.26 7.53 55.01
C GLY A 19 27.77 8.85 54.37
N SER A 20 26.81 9.63 53.86
CA SER A 20 26.62 11.09 54.05
C SER A 20 27.43 12.11 53.23
N GLY A 21 26.77 12.78 52.28
CA GLY A 21 27.22 14.07 51.70
C GLY A 21 26.41 14.44 50.45
N GLY A 22 25.50 15.41 50.56
CA GLY A 22 24.46 15.67 49.58
C GLY A 22 24.87 16.47 48.34
N SER A 23 24.20 16.20 47.21
CA SER A 23 23.63 17.19 46.29
C SER A 23 23.03 16.52 45.06
N ALA A 24 21.76 16.87 44.81
CA ALA A 24 20.96 16.75 43.60
C ALA A 24 21.57 16.07 42.37
N SER A 25 20.95 14.99 41.91
CA SER A 25 20.66 14.73 40.49
C SER A 25 19.62 13.61 40.36
N THR A 26 18.64 13.87 39.51
CA THR A 26 17.41 13.15 39.22
C THR A 26 17.62 11.65 38.99
N ALA A 27 17.01 10.80 39.82
CA ALA A 27 16.91 9.37 39.56
C ALA A 27 15.84 9.15 38.48
N ALA A 28 16.28 8.85 37.26
CA ALA A 28 15.40 8.38 36.21
C ALA A 28 14.86 7.00 36.60
N SER A 29 13.54 6.92 36.78
CA SER A 29 12.81 5.66 36.91
C SER A 29 13.01 4.84 35.64
N VAL A 30 13.63 3.68 35.76
CA VAL A 30 13.69 2.72 34.66
C VAL A 30 12.32 2.03 34.62
N GLU A 31 11.39 2.61 33.87
CA GLU A 31 10.14 1.93 33.53
C GLU A 31 10.48 0.75 32.63
N SER A 32 10.37 -0.47 33.18
CA SER A 32 10.34 -1.69 32.40
C SER A 32 9.14 -1.64 31.45
N ALA A 33 9.39 -1.28 30.19
CA ALA A 33 8.41 -1.41 29.12
C ALA A 33 8.12 -2.91 28.92
N SER A 34 7.05 -3.39 29.54
CA SER A 34 6.40 -4.64 29.17
C SER A 34 5.85 -4.47 27.75
N ALA A 35 6.67 -4.76 26.74
CA ALA A 35 6.20 -4.94 25.39
C ALA A 35 5.41 -6.26 25.33
N SER A 36 4.14 -6.20 25.69
CA SER A 36 3.20 -7.25 25.29
C SER A 36 3.16 -7.24 23.77
N GLY A 37 3.73 -8.27 23.15
CA GLY A 37 3.67 -8.48 21.71
C GLY A 37 2.23 -8.64 21.26
N ALA A 38 1.55 -7.54 21.01
CA ALA A 38 0.31 -7.52 20.28
C ALA A 38 0.65 -7.93 18.84
N VAL A 39 0.23 -9.14 18.47
CA VAL A 39 0.26 -9.58 17.08
C VAL A 39 -0.62 -8.60 16.32
N ALA A 40 -0.03 -7.82 15.43
CA ALA A 40 -0.75 -6.83 14.64
C ALA A 40 -1.94 -7.53 13.94
N VAL A 41 -3.14 -6.99 14.13
CA VAL A 41 -4.35 -7.57 13.56
C VAL A 41 -4.19 -7.55 12.03
N GLU A 42 -4.40 -8.70 11.39
CA GLU A 42 -4.25 -8.88 9.94
C GLU A 42 -4.98 -7.78 9.18
N GLY A 43 -4.24 -6.85 8.58
CA GLY A 43 -4.80 -5.69 7.89
C GLY A 43 -4.19 -4.37 8.36
N ASP A 44 -3.69 -4.28 9.60
CA ASP A 44 -3.03 -3.09 10.18
C ASP A 44 -1.61 -2.84 9.63
N GLN A 45 -1.15 -3.73 8.76
CA GLN A 45 0.15 -3.62 8.12
C GLN A 45 0.14 -2.48 7.10
N PRO A 46 1.18 -1.64 7.06
CA PRO A 46 1.28 -0.62 6.04
C PRO A 46 1.32 -1.25 4.65
N CYS A 47 0.70 -0.60 3.67
CA CYS A 47 0.83 -1.00 2.27
C CYS A 47 2.31 -0.96 1.88
N ARG A 48 2.77 -2.01 1.20
CA ARG A 48 4.14 -2.05 0.68
C ARG A 48 4.36 -0.89 -0.26
N SER A 49 5.47 -0.18 -0.08
CA SER A 49 5.90 0.88 -0.98
C SER A 49 6.98 0.38 -1.92
N GLY A 50 6.86 0.72 -3.20
CA GLY A 50 7.90 0.54 -4.21
C GLY A 50 8.12 -0.90 -4.71
N PRO A 51 9.03 -1.04 -5.69
CA PRO A 51 9.38 -2.30 -6.31
C PRO A 51 10.36 -3.16 -5.47
N PRO A 52 10.52 -4.46 -5.79
CA PRO A 52 9.66 -5.22 -6.70
C PRO A 52 8.33 -5.59 -6.02
N LEU A 53 7.28 -5.81 -6.80
CA LEU A 53 6.05 -6.43 -6.37
C LEU A 53 6.22 -7.95 -6.32
N THR A 54 5.42 -8.60 -5.48
CA THR A 54 5.35 -10.05 -5.41
C THR A 54 3.92 -10.46 -5.73
N ALA A 55 3.73 -11.27 -6.79
CA ALA A 55 2.40 -11.65 -7.25
C ALA A 55 1.59 -12.30 -6.11
N GLY A 56 0.37 -11.82 -5.89
CA GLY A 56 -0.48 -12.28 -4.80
C GLY A 56 -0.12 -11.72 -3.41
N GLU A 57 0.78 -10.73 -3.31
CA GLU A 57 1.06 -10.03 -2.06
C GLU A 57 0.62 -8.56 -2.10
N GLY A 58 0.20 -8.02 -0.95
CA GLY A 58 -0.26 -6.63 -0.83
C GLY A 58 -1.30 -6.26 -1.89
N LEU A 59 -1.00 -5.22 -2.69
CA LEU A 59 -1.86 -4.73 -3.76
C LEU A 59 -1.51 -5.30 -5.13
N ALA A 60 -0.70 -6.37 -5.19
CA ALA A 60 -0.46 -7.12 -6.41
C ALA A 60 -1.59 -8.14 -6.64
N ALA A 61 -2.32 -7.99 -7.73
CA ALA A 61 -3.40 -8.89 -8.12
C ALA A 61 -3.02 -9.74 -9.34
N GLY A 62 -3.57 -10.96 -9.40
CA GLY A 62 -3.36 -11.86 -10.52
C GLY A 62 -1.93 -12.37 -10.67
N ARG A 63 -1.63 -12.91 -11.86
CA ARG A 63 -0.31 -13.42 -12.24
C ARG A 63 0.44 -12.39 -13.06
N PHE A 64 1.77 -12.42 -12.97
CA PHE A 64 2.69 -11.59 -13.73
C PHE A 64 3.28 -12.34 -14.93
N ASP A 65 2.46 -13.16 -15.59
CA ASP A 65 2.87 -14.05 -16.69
C ASP A 65 2.43 -13.58 -18.07
N LYS A 66 1.90 -12.35 -18.15
CA LYS A 66 1.39 -11.65 -19.34
C LYS A 66 2.35 -10.56 -19.82
N ASP A 67 2.28 -10.27 -21.11
CA ASP A 67 3.10 -9.23 -21.73
C ASP A 67 2.60 -7.81 -21.43
N ASP A 68 1.30 -7.69 -21.12
CA ASP A 68 0.61 -6.44 -20.84
C ASP A 68 0.17 -6.42 -19.37
N GLY A 69 -0.08 -5.23 -18.84
CA GLY A 69 -0.53 -5.08 -17.46
C GLY A 69 -0.45 -3.64 -16.97
N VAL A 70 -0.86 -3.42 -15.73
CA VAL A 70 -0.78 -2.11 -15.08
C VAL A 70 0.02 -2.20 -13.80
N PHE A 71 0.78 -1.14 -13.50
CA PHE A 71 1.45 -1.00 -12.22
C PHE A 71 1.62 0.46 -11.84
N GLY A 72 1.89 0.70 -10.56
CA GLY A 72 2.26 2.02 -10.08
C GLY A 72 1.94 2.18 -8.61
N THR A 73 1.69 3.41 -8.19
CA THR A 73 1.49 3.75 -6.79
C THR A 73 0.13 4.39 -6.58
N VAL A 74 -0.63 3.90 -5.58
CA VAL A 74 -1.77 4.62 -5.03
C VAL A 74 -1.32 5.48 -3.86
N TYR A 75 -1.43 6.79 -3.99
CA TYR A 75 -1.11 7.80 -2.99
C TYR A 75 -2.36 8.24 -2.24
N ASN A 76 -2.22 8.39 -0.93
CA ASN A 76 -3.24 8.95 -0.08
C ASN A 76 -2.97 10.44 0.16
N GLU A 77 -3.77 11.30 -0.44
CA GLU A 77 -3.73 12.75 -0.26
C GLU A 77 -4.99 13.29 0.41
N THR A 78 -5.77 12.42 1.06
CA THR A 78 -7.02 12.78 1.74
C THR A 78 -6.82 13.49 3.08
N GLY A 79 -5.60 13.42 3.64
CA GLY A 79 -5.29 13.90 5.00
C GLY A 79 -5.73 12.97 6.12
N SER A 80 -6.42 11.85 5.81
CA SER A 80 -6.83 10.82 6.78
C SER A 80 -6.18 9.47 6.43
N THR A 81 -6.21 8.49 7.34
CA THR A 81 -5.76 7.12 7.01
C THR A 81 -6.75 6.46 6.07
N LEU A 82 -6.25 5.73 5.07
CA LEU A 82 -7.04 4.87 4.20
C LEU A 82 -6.71 3.40 4.42
N TRP A 83 -7.66 2.52 4.16
CA TRP A 83 -7.44 1.09 3.98
C TRP A 83 -7.58 0.76 2.51
N VAL A 84 -6.63 0.00 1.97
CA VAL A 84 -6.64 -0.42 0.56
C VAL A 84 -6.49 -1.94 0.46
N LYS A 85 -7.25 -2.57 -0.43
CA LYS A 85 -7.01 -3.96 -0.85
C LYS A 85 -7.16 -4.09 -2.35
N ALA A 86 -6.47 -5.06 -2.94
CA ALA A 86 -6.69 -5.46 -4.32
C ALA A 86 -7.63 -6.67 -4.39
N TRP A 87 -8.79 -6.53 -5.03
CA TRP A 87 -9.72 -7.62 -5.30
C TRP A 87 -9.09 -8.60 -6.29
N GLY A 88 -9.21 -9.91 -6.04
CA GLY A 88 -8.56 -10.94 -6.86
C GLY A 88 -7.04 -11.10 -6.63
N GLY A 89 -6.50 -10.44 -5.59
CA GLY A 89 -5.15 -10.70 -5.04
C GLY A 89 -5.20 -11.64 -3.84
N ASN A 90 -4.42 -11.37 -2.79
CA ASN A 90 -4.60 -12.02 -1.48
C ASN A 90 -5.80 -11.47 -0.68
N GLU A 91 -6.43 -10.42 -1.21
CA GLU A 91 -7.58 -9.72 -0.63
C GLU A 91 -7.36 -9.19 0.80
N LYS A 92 -6.11 -9.08 1.22
CA LYS A 92 -5.75 -8.51 2.53
C LYS A 92 -5.77 -7.00 2.44
N TRP A 93 -6.44 -6.38 3.39
CA TRP A 93 -6.34 -4.94 3.60
C TRP A 93 -4.92 -4.55 4.00
N CYS A 94 -4.50 -3.37 3.60
CA CYS A 94 -3.30 -2.72 4.12
C CYS A 94 -3.61 -1.26 4.47
N ARG A 95 -2.89 -0.73 5.46
CA ARG A 95 -3.00 0.65 5.92
C ARG A 95 -2.22 1.58 5.00
N LEU A 96 -2.83 2.65 4.56
CA LEU A 96 -2.19 3.71 3.79
C LEU A 96 -2.34 5.04 4.53
N ASP A 97 -1.31 5.40 5.29
CA ASP A 97 -1.30 6.65 6.07
C ASP A 97 -1.31 7.88 5.15
N ALA A 98 -1.79 9.02 5.65
CA ALA A 98 -1.83 10.26 4.88
C ALA A 98 -0.44 10.66 4.36
N GLY A 99 -0.36 11.05 3.09
CA GLY A 99 0.88 11.41 2.39
C GLY A 99 1.75 10.21 1.99
N ARG A 100 1.29 8.97 2.20
CA ARG A 100 2.03 7.74 1.80
C ARG A 100 1.47 7.15 0.51
N GLY A 101 2.32 6.35 -0.13
CA GLY A 101 1.98 5.58 -1.34
C GLY A 101 2.10 4.08 -1.11
N GLY A 102 1.19 3.30 -1.70
CA GLY A 102 1.22 1.85 -1.77
C GLY A 102 1.41 1.38 -3.21
N ALA A 103 2.38 0.51 -3.45
CA ALA A 103 2.66 -0.05 -4.76
C ALA A 103 1.63 -1.14 -5.12
N PHE A 104 1.11 -1.09 -6.34
CA PHE A 104 0.15 -2.06 -6.88
C PHE A 104 0.59 -2.53 -8.27
N GLY A 105 0.08 -3.68 -8.70
CA GLY A 105 0.26 -4.15 -10.07
C GLY A 105 -0.52 -5.41 -10.41
N ALA A 106 -0.86 -5.59 -11.68
CA ALA A 106 -1.57 -6.76 -12.19
C ALA A 106 -1.37 -6.93 -13.70
N GLY A 107 -1.26 -8.17 -14.17
CA GLY A 107 -1.03 -8.49 -15.60
C GLY A 107 -2.27 -8.43 -16.50
N GLU A 108 -3.42 -8.00 -16.00
CA GLU A 108 -4.62 -7.77 -16.82
C GLU A 108 -5.34 -6.51 -16.33
N HIS A 109 -5.75 -6.53 -15.08
CA HIS A 109 -6.40 -5.42 -14.43
C HIS A 109 -6.22 -5.50 -12.92
N VAL A 110 -6.26 -4.35 -12.26
CA VAL A 110 -6.31 -4.26 -10.80
C VAL A 110 -7.63 -3.60 -10.38
N ASN A 111 -8.25 -4.16 -9.35
CA ASN A 111 -9.42 -3.63 -8.68
C ASN A 111 -9.04 -3.22 -7.26
N LEU A 112 -8.72 -1.94 -7.04
CA LEU A 112 -8.41 -1.43 -5.71
C LEU A 112 -9.71 -1.00 -5.02
N LEU A 113 -9.95 -1.54 -3.82
CA LEU A 113 -10.97 -1.01 -2.90
C LEU A 113 -10.29 -0.13 -1.88
N VAL A 114 -10.77 1.10 -1.77
CA VAL A 114 -10.25 2.15 -0.88
C VAL A 114 -11.35 2.56 0.10
N SER A 115 -11.01 2.63 1.39
CA SER A 115 -11.93 2.96 2.49
C SER A 115 -11.29 3.99 3.45
N THR A 116 -12.08 4.93 3.98
CA THR A 116 -11.67 5.90 5.03
C THR A 116 -11.88 5.42 6.46
N GLY A 117 -12.62 4.32 6.63
CA GLY A 117 -13.13 3.89 7.93
C GLY A 117 -12.36 2.69 8.49
N THR A 118 -13.10 1.66 8.86
CA THR A 118 -12.52 0.33 9.10
C THR A 118 -12.41 -0.44 7.78
N ARG A 119 -11.82 -1.62 7.87
CA ARG A 119 -11.87 -2.62 6.79
C ARG A 119 -13.33 -2.85 6.38
N ASP A 120 -13.55 -3.04 5.09
CA ASP A 120 -14.84 -3.36 4.48
C ASP A 120 -15.97 -2.31 4.63
N THR A 121 -15.63 -1.05 5.00
CA THR A 121 -16.58 0.05 4.86
C THR A 121 -16.61 0.61 3.44
N PRO A 122 -17.75 1.17 2.99
CA PRO A 122 -17.88 1.79 1.67
C PRO A 122 -16.78 2.81 1.35
N GLY A 123 -16.52 3.02 0.07
CA GLY A 123 -15.57 4.03 -0.38
C GLY A 123 -15.40 4.03 -1.90
N ILE A 124 -14.16 4.04 -2.39
CA ILE A 124 -13.85 4.07 -3.84
C ILE A 124 -13.41 2.70 -4.32
N ARG A 125 -13.99 2.25 -5.42
CA ARG A 125 -13.43 1.19 -6.24
C ARG A 125 -12.70 1.84 -7.41
N ILE A 126 -11.42 1.55 -7.55
CA ILE A 126 -10.58 2.00 -8.66
C ILE A 126 -10.24 0.77 -9.50
N TYR A 127 -10.63 0.80 -10.77
CA TYR A 127 -10.35 -0.25 -11.74
C TYR A 127 -9.36 0.29 -12.77
N ALA A 128 -8.16 -0.28 -12.84
CA ALA A 128 -7.15 0.11 -13.80
C ALA A 128 -6.75 -1.11 -14.64
N TRP A 129 -6.64 -0.93 -15.95
CA TRP A 129 -6.27 -2.00 -16.88
C TRP A 129 -5.56 -1.45 -18.12
N ASP A 130 -4.84 -2.34 -18.80
CA ASP A 130 -4.20 -2.08 -20.07
C ASP A 130 -4.76 -3.06 -21.11
N PRO A 131 -5.48 -2.60 -22.15
CA PRO A 131 -6.13 -3.48 -23.09
C PRO A 131 -5.13 -4.20 -24.01
N TYR A 132 -5.26 -5.52 -24.09
CA TYR A 132 -4.47 -6.36 -24.98
C TYR A 132 -4.66 -5.95 -26.46
N TRP A 133 -3.56 -5.69 -27.17
CA TRP A 133 -3.43 -5.45 -28.62
C TRP A 133 -3.97 -4.15 -29.21
N ALA A 134 -5.03 -3.56 -28.66
CA ALA A 134 -5.59 -2.31 -29.17
C ALA A 134 -6.36 -1.55 -28.10
N GLY A 135 -5.95 -0.32 -27.87
CA GLY A 135 -6.57 0.61 -26.92
C GLY A 135 -5.51 1.36 -26.14
N LEU A 136 -5.95 2.29 -25.31
CA LEU A 136 -5.08 2.97 -24.35
C LEU A 136 -5.37 2.40 -22.95
N PRO A 137 -4.40 2.41 -22.03
CA PRO A 137 -4.65 2.12 -20.62
C PRO A 137 -5.77 3.01 -20.08
N GLN A 138 -6.55 2.49 -19.14
CA GLN A 138 -7.71 3.21 -18.60
C GLN A 138 -7.81 3.04 -17.09
N VAL A 139 -8.40 4.06 -16.46
CA VAL A 139 -8.81 4.03 -15.07
C VAL A 139 -10.27 4.42 -14.96
N LYS A 140 -11.01 3.60 -14.21
CA LYS A 140 -12.38 3.87 -13.83
C LYS A 140 -12.51 3.97 -12.32
N THR A 141 -13.37 4.87 -11.84
CA THR A 141 -13.71 4.98 -10.42
C THR A 141 -15.20 4.95 -10.21
N MET A 142 -15.66 4.19 -9.21
CA MET A 142 -17.02 4.26 -8.73
C MET A 142 -17.06 4.18 -7.21
N TYR A 143 -18.19 4.56 -6.62
CA TYR A 143 -18.44 4.30 -5.22
C TYR A 143 -18.81 2.83 -5.07
N TRP A 144 -18.30 2.19 -4.02
CA TRP A 144 -18.69 0.82 -3.67
C TRP A 144 -19.23 0.80 -2.25
N THR A 145 -20.36 0.10 -2.05
CA THR A 145 -20.90 -0.20 -0.72
C THR A 145 -20.26 -1.48 -0.15
N SER A 146 -20.41 -1.74 1.15
CA SER A 146 -19.96 -2.98 1.77
C SER A 146 -20.62 -4.25 1.18
N SER A 147 -21.78 -4.11 0.53
CA SER A 147 -22.46 -5.17 -0.23
C SER A 147 -22.01 -5.26 -1.70
N ASN A 148 -20.92 -4.58 -2.08
CA ASN A 148 -20.43 -4.45 -3.45
C ASN A 148 -21.48 -3.87 -4.41
N SER A 149 -22.36 -3.01 -3.88
CA SER A 149 -23.36 -2.25 -4.65
C SER A 149 -22.84 -0.85 -4.98
N ILE A 150 -23.58 -0.15 -5.84
CA ILE A 150 -23.30 1.20 -6.32
C ILE A 150 -24.29 2.20 -5.70
N CYS A 151 -23.98 3.49 -5.75
CA CYS A 151 -24.98 4.50 -5.38
C CYS A 151 -26.10 4.57 -6.44
N GLY A 152 -27.37 4.60 -6.01
CA GLY A 152 -28.51 4.82 -6.89
C GLY A 152 -28.84 3.69 -7.88
N ASN A 153 -29.62 4.02 -8.92
CA ASN A 153 -30.18 3.06 -9.90
C ASN A 153 -29.33 2.91 -11.18
N GLY A 154 -28.05 3.27 -11.18
CA GLY A 154 -27.22 3.18 -12.39
C GLY A 154 -25.72 3.16 -12.11
N GLU A 155 -24.97 2.50 -12.99
CA GLU A 155 -23.50 2.46 -12.97
C GLU A 155 -22.92 3.85 -13.31
N SER A 156 -22.61 4.65 -12.29
CA SER A 156 -21.93 5.95 -12.45
C SER A 156 -20.42 5.78 -12.39
N TRP A 157 -19.85 4.94 -13.26
CA TRP A 157 -18.40 4.93 -13.44
C TRP A 157 -17.94 6.28 -13.99
N LEU A 158 -16.98 6.91 -13.32
CA LEU A 158 -16.14 7.92 -13.96
C LEU A 158 -15.00 7.20 -14.67
N ASP A 159 -14.66 7.66 -15.87
CA ASP A 159 -13.66 7.02 -16.72
C ASP A 159 -12.75 8.07 -17.34
N THR A 160 -11.47 7.73 -17.44
CA THR A 160 -10.47 8.46 -18.23
C THR A 160 -10.76 8.45 -19.73
N GLY A 161 -11.44 7.43 -20.27
CA GLY A 161 -11.71 7.27 -21.71
C GLY A 161 -10.51 6.83 -22.54
N GLY A 162 -9.37 6.56 -21.90
CA GLY A 162 -8.08 6.31 -22.52
C GLY A 162 -7.02 7.22 -21.89
N LEU A 163 -5.81 6.70 -21.73
CA LEU A 163 -4.67 7.46 -21.19
C LEU A 163 -3.49 7.38 -22.14
N GLU A 164 -3.15 8.50 -22.75
CA GLU A 164 -1.88 8.68 -23.46
C GLU A 164 -0.71 8.77 -22.46
N GLU A 165 0.51 8.52 -22.94
CA GLU A 165 1.70 8.71 -22.11
C GLU A 165 1.85 10.18 -21.67
N ASN A 166 2.19 10.39 -20.39
CA ASN A 166 2.29 11.69 -19.73
C ASN A 166 0.94 12.39 -19.50
N GLU A 167 -0.17 11.72 -19.73
CA GLU A 167 -1.50 12.28 -19.47
C GLU A 167 -1.82 12.30 -17.98
N GLU A 168 -2.49 13.38 -17.55
CA GLU A 168 -3.09 13.52 -16.24
C GLU A 168 -4.59 13.75 -16.40
N ASN A 169 -5.39 12.88 -15.76
CA ASN A 169 -6.84 12.97 -15.75
C ASN A 169 -7.38 13.10 -14.34
N TRP A 170 -8.48 13.84 -14.19
CA TRP A 170 -9.13 14.02 -12.90
C TRP A 170 -10.53 13.39 -12.90
N LEU A 171 -10.66 12.27 -12.19
CA LEU A 171 -11.93 11.61 -11.94
C LEU A 171 -12.55 12.19 -10.66
N ASN A 172 -13.51 13.11 -10.82
CA ASN A 172 -14.14 13.83 -9.72
C ASN A 172 -15.67 13.68 -9.77
N GLY A 173 -16.24 13.10 -8.71
CA GLY A 173 -17.69 12.95 -8.58
C GLY A 173 -18.13 13.05 -7.13
N THR A 174 -19.39 13.45 -6.91
CA THR A 174 -19.93 13.63 -5.56
C THR A 174 -19.96 12.32 -4.77
N GLU A 175 -20.29 11.22 -5.44
CA GLU A 175 -20.45 9.90 -4.82
C GLU A 175 -19.12 9.17 -4.66
N GLN A 176 -18.29 9.21 -5.71
CA GLN A 176 -17.01 8.52 -5.78
C GLN A 176 -15.92 9.29 -5.03
N GLY A 177 -16.02 10.61 -4.91
CA GLY A 177 -14.92 11.45 -4.46
C GLY A 177 -13.99 11.82 -5.61
N SER A 178 -12.70 11.93 -5.32
CA SER A 178 -11.73 12.57 -6.22
C SER A 178 -10.44 11.75 -6.31
N VAL A 179 -10.11 11.31 -7.52
CA VAL A 179 -8.86 10.62 -7.85
C VAL A 179 -8.19 11.32 -9.04
N ILE A 180 -6.94 11.75 -8.86
CA ILE A 180 -6.10 12.17 -10.00
C ILE A 180 -5.35 10.94 -10.50
N VAL A 181 -5.37 10.74 -11.81
CA VAL A 181 -4.75 9.62 -12.51
C VAL A 181 -3.62 10.17 -13.36
N LYS A 182 -2.40 9.66 -13.18
CA LYS A 182 -1.24 10.06 -13.99
C LYS A 182 -0.66 8.86 -14.70
N ARG A 183 -0.62 8.92 -16.02
CA ARG A 183 0.05 7.94 -16.87
C ARG A 183 1.48 8.41 -17.14
N HIS A 184 2.46 7.58 -16.85
CA HIS A 184 3.88 7.85 -17.15
C HIS A 184 4.25 7.28 -18.53
N PRO A 185 5.39 7.64 -19.13
CA PRO A 185 5.91 6.96 -20.32
C PRO A 185 6.22 5.49 -20.07
N ASP A 186 6.09 4.67 -21.11
CA ASP A 186 6.47 3.27 -21.02
C ASP A 186 7.97 3.06 -20.93
N SER A 187 8.32 2.11 -20.07
CA SER A 187 9.70 1.74 -19.83
C SER A 187 9.78 0.29 -19.41
N LYS A 188 10.20 -0.55 -20.35
CA LYS A 188 10.47 -1.97 -20.14
C LYS A 188 11.38 -2.21 -18.93
N SER A 189 12.41 -1.39 -18.76
CA SER A 189 13.33 -1.51 -17.63
C SER A 189 12.65 -1.25 -16.29
N ILE A 190 11.80 -0.22 -16.21
CA ILE A 190 11.08 0.11 -14.98
C ILE A 190 10.02 -0.95 -14.69
N ALA A 191 9.26 -1.38 -15.71
CA ALA A 191 8.25 -2.42 -15.54
C ALA A 191 8.88 -3.75 -15.10
N ARG A 192 10.01 -4.16 -15.69
CA ARG A 192 10.75 -5.35 -15.25
C ARG A 192 11.30 -5.22 -13.82
N GLU A 193 11.78 -4.04 -13.43
CA GLU A 193 12.21 -3.76 -12.05
C GLU A 193 11.04 -3.89 -11.06
N TRP A 194 9.88 -3.38 -11.43
CA TRP A 194 8.68 -3.42 -10.61
C TRP A 194 8.06 -4.81 -10.50
N ILE A 195 8.01 -5.56 -11.59
CA ILE A 195 7.25 -6.81 -11.65
C ILE A 195 8.15 -8.02 -11.42
N GLY A 196 9.47 -7.89 -11.66
CA GLY A 196 10.43 -8.97 -11.47
C GLY A 196 10.40 -10.04 -12.57
N THR A 197 9.85 -9.72 -13.75
CA THR A 197 9.71 -10.64 -14.88
C THR A 197 10.11 -9.97 -16.18
N SER A 198 10.74 -10.72 -17.09
CA SER A 198 11.11 -10.23 -18.43
C SER A 198 9.90 -10.06 -19.37
N LYS A 199 8.72 -10.53 -18.96
CA LYS A 199 7.48 -10.41 -19.73
C LYS A 199 6.83 -9.03 -19.60
N ALA A 200 7.21 -8.21 -18.62
CA ALA A 200 6.55 -6.92 -18.38
C ALA A 200 7.02 -5.82 -19.36
N ASP A 201 7.00 -6.09 -20.66
CA ASP A 201 7.53 -5.19 -21.68
C ASP A 201 6.53 -4.15 -22.18
N ASP A 202 5.24 -4.42 -22.03
CA ASP A 202 4.15 -3.54 -22.47
C ASP A 202 3.21 -3.22 -21.31
N TRP A 203 3.80 -2.97 -20.13
CA TRP A 203 3.03 -2.64 -18.94
C TRP A 203 2.92 -1.13 -18.76
N ALA A 204 1.68 -0.66 -18.63
CA ALA A 204 1.38 0.72 -18.32
C ALA A 204 1.71 1.09 -16.86
N ARG A 205 2.50 2.15 -16.69
CA ARG A 205 2.75 2.76 -15.39
C ARG A 205 1.74 3.87 -15.10
N ILE A 206 0.86 3.65 -14.11
CA ILE A 206 -0.19 4.57 -13.70
C ILE A 206 -0.08 4.86 -12.20
N ASP A 207 0.08 6.13 -11.83
CA ASP A 207 -0.01 6.57 -10.45
C ASP A 207 -1.41 7.15 -10.16
N LEU A 208 -1.95 6.80 -8.99
CA LEU A 208 -3.29 7.16 -8.54
C LEU A 208 -3.18 8.04 -7.30
N TYR A 209 -3.89 9.16 -7.25
CA TYR A 209 -3.81 10.11 -6.15
C TYR A 209 -5.20 10.34 -5.57
N VAL A 210 -5.50 9.66 -4.46
CA VAL A 210 -6.80 9.76 -3.80
C VAL A 210 -6.85 11.05 -2.98
N ARG A 211 -7.63 12.03 -3.45
CA ARG A 211 -7.76 13.37 -2.86
C ARG A 211 -8.94 13.46 -1.90
N SER A 212 -10.04 12.79 -2.20
CA SER A 212 -11.20 12.71 -1.31
C SER A 212 -11.99 11.44 -1.60
N ILE A 213 -12.75 11.01 -0.60
CA ILE A 213 -13.63 9.85 -0.69
C ILE A 213 -15.06 10.38 -0.60
N GLY A 214 -15.88 10.03 -1.58
CA GLY A 214 -17.27 10.47 -1.61
C GLY A 214 -18.17 9.63 -0.71
N ARG A 215 -19.48 9.83 -0.84
CA ARG A 215 -20.52 9.11 -0.09
C ARG A 215 -21.77 8.96 -0.94
N CYS A 216 -22.51 7.85 -0.78
CA CYS A 216 -23.89 7.83 -1.24
C CYS A 216 -24.72 8.81 -0.39
N GLY A 217 -25.56 9.60 -1.05
CA GLY A 217 -26.54 10.49 -0.42
C GLY A 217 -27.83 9.77 -0.04
#